data_AF-A0A1S8A760-F1
#
_entry.id   AF-A0A1S8A760-F1
#
_cell.length_a   1.000
_cell.length_b   1.000
_cell.length_c   1.000
_cell.angle_alpha   90.00
_cell.angle_beta   90.00
_cell.angle_gamma   90.00
#
_symmetry.space_group_name_H-M   'P 1'
#
loop_
_entity.id
_entity.type
_entity.pdbx_description
1 polymer ?
#
loop_
_entity_poly.entity_id
_entity_poly.type
_entity_poly.pdbx_seq_one_letter_code
_entity_poly.pdbx_strand_id
1 'polypeptide(L)'
;MSPFPSDGNFTNELARILYDTVAKETEVVRKRNTLAPEFHKFLIQGTETIYLIHLPMFHVANYRQQLIVSVEFDQRSREKYVTMKKSYPSDPMILVTQHKTMLKDVVENNSGFKAQIMTKEAGIILYDVNVVIRKTVVSRPLNSKYRLRDYPTDSMPFYLYGSGSEANIDHVITRAPNTQLSASRCRLEWQEEQDAGVWDKDLVVLLEDVREAPMQPFPANAEIGGRNGAIVSHDHAAAAAKRSVGTKQDGRARNGYANGGDPARENGGDEPGNPQAAAAAAAAAGAETRGGGAKGSGFFFRPGARFQVGVWEDGDRSDASSKHASSELGAFVGYGVLTLGESVYVDSEAMNFDPFKKVEKVSEWRYEFDRIGKELE
;
A
#
# COMPACT_ATOMS: atom_id res chain seq x y z
N MET A 1 -7.91 -12.36 -41.04
CA MET A 1 -8.92 -11.35 -41.43
C MET A 1 -10.12 -12.10 -41.96
N SER A 2 -11.22 -12.13 -41.20
CA SER A 2 -12.43 -12.86 -41.63
C SER A 2 -13.03 -12.17 -42.87
N PRO A 3 -13.45 -12.91 -43.90
CA PRO A 3 -14.14 -12.34 -45.06
C PRO A 3 -15.65 -12.19 -44.83
N PHE A 4 -16.19 -12.61 -43.67
CA PHE A 4 -17.62 -12.63 -43.36
C PHE A 4 -18.10 -11.62 -42.29
N PRO A 5 -17.42 -10.48 -42.01
CA PRO A 5 -17.80 -9.64 -40.87
C PRO A 5 -19.17 -8.97 -41.06
N SER A 6 -19.57 -8.69 -42.29
CA SER A 6 -20.84 -8.02 -42.61
C SER A 6 -22.03 -8.97 -42.76
N ASP A 7 -21.79 -10.28 -42.84
CA ASP A 7 -22.87 -11.26 -43.04
C ASP A 7 -23.82 -11.26 -41.84
N GLY A 8 -25.13 -11.33 -42.13
CA GLY A 8 -26.14 -11.44 -41.07
C GLY A 8 -26.14 -10.30 -40.06
N ASN A 9 -25.68 -9.09 -40.43
CA ASN A 9 -25.58 -7.94 -39.53
C ASN A 9 -24.54 -8.10 -38.38
N PHE A 10 -23.63 -9.07 -38.51
CA PHE A 10 -22.66 -9.43 -37.48
C PHE A 10 -21.77 -8.27 -37.04
N THR A 11 -21.27 -7.43 -37.96
CA THR A 11 -20.51 -6.21 -37.62
C THR A 11 -21.27 -5.30 -36.65
N ASN A 12 -22.57 -5.10 -36.85
CA ASN A 12 -23.36 -4.22 -35.99
C ASN A 12 -23.60 -4.86 -34.62
N GLU A 13 -23.75 -6.19 -34.56
CA GLU A 13 -23.82 -6.91 -33.29
C GLU A 13 -22.51 -6.78 -32.51
N LEU A 14 -21.36 -6.97 -33.15
CA LEU A 14 -20.05 -6.75 -32.54
C LEU A 14 -19.86 -5.30 -32.08
N ALA A 15 -20.29 -4.33 -32.89
CA ALA A 15 -20.23 -2.92 -32.51
C ALA A 15 -21.09 -2.62 -31.27
N ARG A 16 -22.28 -3.23 -31.16
CA ARG A 16 -23.13 -3.12 -29.97
C ARG A 16 -22.48 -3.77 -28.74
N ILE A 17 -21.92 -4.97 -28.87
CA ILE A 17 -21.21 -5.64 -27.77
C ILE A 17 -20.03 -4.79 -27.29
N LEU A 18 -19.26 -4.23 -28.23
CA LEU A 18 -18.17 -3.32 -27.91
C LEU A 18 -18.69 -2.08 -27.17
N TYR A 19 -19.74 -1.44 -27.67
CA TYR A 19 -20.34 -0.27 -27.04
C TYR A 19 -20.81 -0.56 -25.61
N ASP A 20 -21.57 -1.63 -25.40
CA ASP A 20 -22.07 -2.03 -24.09
C ASP A 20 -20.95 -2.36 -23.12
N THR A 21 -19.88 -2.98 -23.61
CA THR A 21 -18.67 -3.27 -22.82
C THR A 21 -17.97 -1.98 -22.42
N VAL A 22 -17.72 -1.07 -23.37
CA VAL A 22 -17.10 0.24 -23.11
C VAL A 22 -17.93 1.06 -22.12
N ALA A 23 -19.26 1.07 -22.26
CA ALA A 23 -20.15 1.78 -21.34
C ALA A 23 -20.05 1.22 -19.91
N LYS A 24 -20.05 -0.11 -19.75
CA LYS A 24 -19.86 -0.78 -18.45
C LYS A 24 -18.51 -0.47 -17.83
N GLU A 25 -17.41 -0.57 -18.59
CA GLU A 25 -16.07 -0.25 -18.10
C GLU A 25 -15.93 1.23 -17.75
N THR A 26 -16.60 2.12 -18.50
CA THR A 26 -16.60 3.56 -18.20
C THR A 26 -17.17 3.85 -16.82
N GLU A 27 -18.22 3.16 -16.39
CA GLU A 27 -18.77 3.29 -15.03
C GLU A 27 -17.79 2.82 -13.95
N VAL A 28 -17.03 1.76 -14.22
CA VAL A 28 -15.95 1.30 -13.32
C VAL A 28 -14.86 2.38 -13.21
N VAL A 29 -14.43 2.95 -14.34
CA VAL A 29 -13.45 4.04 -14.38
C VAL A 29 -13.95 5.29 -13.65
N ARG A 30 -15.23 5.64 -13.79
CA ARG A 30 -15.85 6.75 -13.04
C ARG A 30 -15.75 6.50 -11.54
N LYS A 31 -16.24 5.36 -11.04
CA LYS A 31 -16.16 4.98 -9.62
C LYS A 31 -14.73 4.99 -9.09
N ARG A 32 -13.79 4.52 -9.89
CA ARG A 32 -12.35 4.49 -9.58
C ARG A 32 -11.74 5.88 -9.39
N ASN A 33 -12.27 6.89 -10.10
CA ASN A 33 -11.71 8.24 -10.17
C ASN A 33 -12.54 9.33 -9.48
N THR A 34 -13.75 9.03 -9.02
CA THR A 34 -14.59 9.98 -8.29
C THR A 34 -14.17 10.06 -6.83
N LEU A 35 -13.77 11.26 -6.38
CA LEU A 35 -13.57 11.54 -4.96
C LEU A 35 -14.91 11.56 -4.23
N ALA A 36 -14.96 10.92 -3.06
CA ALA A 36 -16.13 10.88 -2.19
C ALA A 36 -15.71 10.79 -0.71
N PRO A 37 -16.58 11.15 0.23
CA PRO A 37 -16.31 10.92 1.64
C PRO A 37 -16.08 9.42 1.91
N GLU A 38 -14.97 9.07 2.55
CA GLU A 38 -14.61 7.70 2.92
C GLU A 38 -13.96 7.61 4.29
N PHE A 39 -13.79 6.38 4.78
CA PHE A 39 -12.99 6.11 5.97
C PHE A 39 -11.51 6.11 5.61
N HIS A 40 -10.75 7.03 6.20
CA HIS A 40 -9.30 7.12 5.98
C HIS A 40 -8.56 6.36 7.07
N LYS A 41 -7.54 5.61 6.67
CA LYS A 41 -6.70 4.82 7.57
C LYS A 41 -5.30 5.43 7.61
N PHE A 42 -4.74 5.50 8.81
CA PHE A 42 -3.41 6.03 9.04
C PHE A 42 -2.61 5.10 9.95
N LEU A 43 -1.39 4.76 9.57
CA LEU A 43 -0.41 4.19 10.48
C LEU A 43 0.03 5.25 11.48
N ILE A 44 0.04 4.92 12.78
CA ILE A 44 0.49 5.81 13.83
C ILE A 44 1.98 5.54 14.12
N GLN A 45 2.78 6.60 14.20
CA GLN A 45 4.19 6.55 14.61
C GLN A 45 4.50 7.58 15.69
N GLY A 46 5.55 7.29 16.47
CA GLY A 46 6.06 8.17 17.53
C GLY A 46 5.26 8.16 18.83
N THR A 47 5.90 8.60 19.90
CA THR A 47 5.34 8.73 21.26
C THR A 47 5.66 10.09 21.89
N GLU A 48 6.75 10.74 21.48
CA GLU A 48 7.05 12.14 21.82
C GLU A 48 6.17 13.06 20.97
N THR A 49 6.35 12.98 19.65
CA THR A 49 5.45 13.60 18.66
C THR A 49 4.73 12.48 17.92
N ILE A 50 3.41 12.59 17.83
CA ILE A 50 2.59 11.58 17.16
C ILE A 50 2.45 11.98 15.70
N TYR A 51 2.77 11.04 14.81
CA TYR A 51 2.60 11.18 13.36
C TYR A 51 1.57 10.20 12.85
N LEU A 52 0.78 10.65 11.87
CA LEU A 52 -0.14 9.81 11.11
C LEU A 52 0.34 9.72 9.67
N ILE A 53 0.61 8.51 9.21
CA ILE A 53 0.97 8.20 7.82
C ILE A 53 -0.27 7.61 7.15
N HIS A 54 -0.80 8.29 6.15
CA HIS A 54 -1.93 7.78 5.38
C HIS A 54 -1.57 6.44 4.71
N LEU A 55 -2.52 5.51 4.61
CA LEU A 55 -2.34 4.23 3.91
C LEU A 55 -2.83 4.39 2.45
N PRO A 56 -1.94 4.67 1.48
CA PRO A 56 -2.35 5.00 0.12
C PRO A 56 -2.79 3.78 -0.70
N MET A 57 -3.52 4.04 -1.79
CA MET A 57 -3.77 3.08 -2.87
C MET A 57 -3.68 3.76 -4.23
N PHE A 58 -3.00 3.14 -5.20
CA PHE A 58 -2.88 3.72 -6.55
C PHE A 58 -4.19 3.67 -7.35
N HIS A 59 -5.03 2.69 -7.05
CA HIS A 59 -6.18 2.40 -7.89
C HIS A 59 -7.41 3.22 -7.51
N VAL A 60 -7.55 3.68 -6.27
CA VAL A 60 -8.75 4.41 -5.80
C VAL A 60 -8.42 5.90 -5.60
N ALA A 61 -9.13 6.81 -6.26
CA ALA A 61 -8.81 8.25 -6.21
C ALA A 61 -8.73 8.82 -4.79
N ASN A 62 -9.60 8.37 -3.89
CA ASN A 62 -9.68 8.83 -2.50
C ASN A 62 -8.39 8.56 -1.72
N TYR A 63 -7.60 7.57 -2.13
CA TYR A 63 -6.39 7.14 -1.43
C TYR A 63 -5.10 7.41 -2.22
N ARG A 64 -5.16 8.16 -3.34
CA ARG A 64 -3.99 8.50 -4.18
C ARG A 64 -3.19 9.68 -3.63
N GLN A 65 -2.84 9.63 -2.35
CA GLN A 65 -2.04 10.66 -1.67
C GLN A 65 -1.07 9.99 -0.71
N GLN A 66 0.21 10.32 -0.81
CA GLN A 66 1.18 10.08 0.25
C GLN A 66 1.14 11.27 1.20
N LEU A 67 0.71 11.02 2.43
CA LEU A 67 0.44 12.07 3.41
C LEU A 67 1.01 11.64 4.77
N ILE A 68 1.79 12.53 5.37
CA ILE A 68 2.32 12.41 6.72
C ILE A 68 1.97 13.70 7.45
N VAL A 69 1.31 13.59 8.60
CA VAL A 69 0.93 14.75 9.43
C VAL A 69 1.36 14.52 10.86
N SER A 70 1.83 15.57 11.55
CA SER A 70 1.96 15.55 13.01
C SER A 70 0.62 15.94 13.64
N VAL A 71 0.28 15.27 14.74
CA VAL A 71 -1.01 15.41 15.39
C VAL A 71 -0.88 15.46 16.90
N GLU A 72 -1.94 15.96 17.52
CA GLU A 72 -2.21 15.80 18.93
C GLU A 72 -3.50 15.02 19.14
N PHE A 73 -3.44 14.09 20.09
CA PHE A 73 -4.62 13.44 20.64
C PHE A 73 -5.07 14.17 21.90
N ASP A 74 -6.35 14.05 22.24
CA ASP A 74 -6.80 14.43 23.58
C ASP A 74 -5.97 13.72 24.67
N GLN A 75 -5.79 14.38 25.81
CA GLN A 75 -4.88 13.93 26.87
C GLN A 75 -5.11 12.47 27.28
N ARG A 76 -6.37 12.08 27.47
CA ARG A 76 -6.74 10.72 27.87
C ARG A 76 -6.36 9.70 26.81
N SER A 77 -6.65 9.97 25.54
CA SER A 77 -6.30 9.09 24.43
C SER A 77 -4.79 9.02 24.22
N ARG A 78 -4.08 10.14 24.38
CA ARG A 78 -2.61 10.21 24.29
C ARG A 78 -1.94 9.30 25.33
N GLU A 79 -2.31 9.43 26.60
CA GLU A 79 -1.73 8.63 27.70
C GLU A 79 -1.94 7.13 27.47
N LYS A 80 -3.14 6.73 27.05
CA LYS A 80 -3.45 5.34 26.72
C LYS A 80 -2.66 4.85 25.52
N TYR A 81 -2.64 5.61 24.43
CA TYR A 81 -1.87 5.28 23.23
C TYR A 81 -0.39 5.07 23.57
N VAL A 82 0.24 6.02 24.28
CA VAL A 82 1.66 5.93 24.66
C VAL A 82 1.91 4.71 25.55
N THR A 83 1.03 4.43 26.52
CA THR A 83 1.15 3.26 27.39
C THR A 83 1.09 1.96 26.59
N MET A 84 0.12 1.84 25.67
CA MET A 84 -0.01 0.65 24.83
C MET A 84 1.17 0.53 23.87
N LYS A 85 1.62 1.61 23.23
CA LYS A 85 2.73 1.56 22.28
C LYS A 85 4.06 1.21 22.95
N LYS A 86 4.26 1.60 24.21
CA LYS A 86 5.40 1.15 25.02
C LYS A 86 5.30 -0.32 25.43
N SER A 87 4.09 -0.83 25.66
CA SER A 87 3.85 -2.23 26.05
C SER A 87 3.93 -3.19 24.86
N TYR A 88 3.51 -2.73 23.68
CA TYR A 88 3.48 -3.48 22.43
C TYR A 88 4.24 -2.71 21.33
N PRO A 89 5.57 -2.58 21.48
CA PRO A 89 6.39 -1.76 20.61
C PRO A 89 6.34 -2.17 19.14
N SER A 90 6.31 -3.47 18.87
CA SER A 90 6.30 -4.05 17.52
C SER A 90 4.98 -3.90 16.79
N ASP A 91 3.89 -3.67 17.51
CA ASP A 91 2.56 -3.85 16.94
C ASP A 91 2.12 -2.58 16.20
N PRO A 92 1.70 -2.68 14.93
CA PRO A 92 1.20 -1.55 14.19
C PRO A 92 -0.17 -1.13 14.76
N MET A 93 -0.29 0.16 15.07
CA MET A 93 -1.55 0.76 15.47
C MET A 93 -2.06 1.61 14.31
N ILE A 94 -3.29 1.36 13.90
CA ILE A 94 -3.94 2.04 12.78
C ILE A 94 -5.05 2.94 13.33
N LEU A 95 -4.99 4.21 12.99
CA LEU A 95 -6.05 5.17 13.22
C LEU A 95 -7.02 5.15 12.04
N VAL A 96 -8.32 5.10 12.30
CA VAL A 96 -9.38 5.16 11.30
C VAL A 96 -10.34 6.30 11.65
N THR A 97 -10.71 7.11 10.67
CA THR A 97 -11.74 8.14 10.89
C THR A 97 -13.06 7.48 11.29
N GLN A 98 -13.81 8.06 12.23
CA GLN A 98 -15.10 7.49 12.67
C GLN A 98 -16.25 7.77 11.71
N HIS A 99 -16.10 8.80 10.87
CA HIS A 99 -17.08 9.17 9.87
C HIS A 99 -16.43 9.19 8.49
N LYS A 100 -17.25 8.96 7.46
CA LYS A 100 -16.85 9.17 6.08
C LYS A 100 -16.62 10.66 5.86
N THR A 101 -15.43 11.00 5.38
CA THR A 101 -15.00 12.39 5.19
C THR A 101 -14.09 12.49 3.98
N MET A 102 -13.92 13.69 3.41
CA MET A 102 -12.88 13.87 2.39
C MET A 102 -11.51 13.92 3.09
N LEU A 103 -10.47 13.39 2.44
CA LEU A 103 -9.11 13.46 2.99
C LEU A 103 -8.66 14.91 3.17
N LYS A 104 -9.05 15.79 2.22
CA LYS A 104 -8.82 17.23 2.30
C LYS A 104 -9.41 17.83 3.58
N ASP A 105 -10.65 17.48 3.91
CA ASP A 105 -11.33 17.97 5.11
C ASP A 105 -10.67 17.46 6.38
N VAL A 106 -10.07 16.26 6.36
CA VAL A 106 -9.27 15.76 7.50
C VAL A 106 -8.07 16.66 7.73
N VAL A 107 -7.33 17.01 6.66
CA VAL A 107 -6.09 17.79 6.72
C VAL A 107 -6.31 19.26 7.05
N GLU A 108 -7.36 19.87 6.50
CA GLU A 108 -7.63 21.31 6.64
C GLU A 108 -8.48 21.66 7.87
N ASN A 109 -9.03 20.66 8.57
CA ASN A 109 -9.87 20.90 9.73
C ASN A 109 -9.07 21.20 11.00
N ASN A 110 -8.94 22.50 11.27
CA ASN A 110 -8.27 23.03 12.48
C ASN A 110 -9.00 22.71 13.80
N SER A 111 -10.29 22.33 13.76
CA SER A 111 -11.05 21.93 14.96
C SER A 111 -10.82 20.48 15.37
N GLY A 112 -10.13 19.71 14.53
CA GLY A 112 -9.88 18.29 14.72
C GLY A 112 -11.04 17.40 14.27
N PHE A 113 -10.80 16.09 14.30
CA PHE A 113 -11.76 15.07 13.87
C PHE A 113 -11.77 13.89 14.84
N LYS A 114 -12.88 13.14 14.79
CA LYS A 114 -13.07 11.96 15.62
C LYS A 114 -12.58 10.69 14.92
N ALA A 115 -11.85 9.88 15.68
CA ALA A 115 -11.19 8.69 15.18
C ALA A 115 -11.25 7.53 16.19
N GLN A 116 -10.90 6.34 15.70
CA GLN A 116 -10.72 5.14 16.48
C GLN A 116 -9.35 4.55 16.17
N ILE A 117 -8.69 3.97 17.16
CA ILE A 117 -7.40 3.29 17.01
C ILE A 117 -7.66 1.79 17.12
N MET A 118 -7.08 1.04 16.20
CA MET A 118 -7.18 -0.41 16.13
C MET A 118 -5.85 -1.09 15.90
N THR A 119 -5.75 -2.33 16.35
CA THR A 119 -4.69 -3.26 15.96
C THR A 119 -5.29 -4.43 15.18
N LYS A 120 -4.45 -5.15 14.47
CA LYS A 120 -4.85 -6.33 13.70
C LYS A 120 -5.45 -7.43 14.59
N GLU A 121 -4.88 -7.61 15.77
CA GLU A 121 -5.19 -8.70 16.69
C GLU A 121 -6.40 -8.40 17.58
N ALA A 122 -6.55 -7.16 18.06
CA ALA A 122 -7.58 -6.80 19.03
C ALA A 122 -8.76 -6.01 18.43
N GLY A 123 -8.68 -5.61 17.16
CA GLY A 123 -9.66 -4.71 16.57
C GLY A 123 -9.58 -3.33 17.23
N ILE A 124 -10.73 -2.72 17.54
CA ILE A 124 -10.79 -1.37 18.13
C ILE A 124 -10.29 -1.41 19.57
N ILE A 125 -9.18 -0.72 19.84
CA ILE A 125 -8.56 -0.60 21.17
C ILE A 125 -8.81 0.76 21.82
N LEU A 126 -9.01 1.81 21.02
CA LEU A 126 -9.46 3.12 21.49
C LEU A 126 -10.55 3.66 20.58
N TYR A 127 -11.56 4.25 21.18
CA TYR A 127 -12.70 4.83 20.49
C TYR A 127 -12.87 6.29 20.91
N ASP A 128 -13.43 7.11 20.02
CA ASP A 128 -13.72 8.54 20.23
C ASP A 128 -12.47 9.40 20.52
N VAL A 129 -11.35 9.03 19.89
CA VAL A 129 -10.10 9.80 19.95
C VAL A 129 -10.31 11.11 19.22
N ASN A 130 -10.09 12.24 19.91
CA ASN A 130 -10.09 13.54 19.25
C ASN A 130 -8.69 13.84 18.71
N VAL A 131 -8.59 14.04 17.40
CA VAL A 131 -7.31 14.24 16.70
C VAL A 131 -7.27 15.65 16.15
N VAL A 132 -6.23 16.41 16.50
CA VAL A 132 -5.98 17.74 15.94
C VAL A 132 -4.68 17.70 15.14
N ILE A 133 -4.73 18.07 13.88
CA ILE A 133 -3.52 18.17 13.04
C ILE A 133 -2.77 19.44 13.39
N ARG A 134 -1.44 19.31 13.55
CA ARG A 134 -0.55 20.42 13.90
C ARG A 134 0.28 20.89 12.72
N LYS A 135 0.89 19.95 11.98
CA LYS A 135 1.71 20.25 10.82
C LYS A 135 1.52 19.16 9.77
N THR A 136 1.39 19.57 8.52
CA THR A 136 1.58 18.66 7.39
C THR A 136 3.08 18.47 7.18
N VAL A 137 3.56 17.25 7.41
CA VAL A 137 4.96 16.88 7.23
C VAL A 137 5.22 16.59 5.76
N VAL A 138 4.40 15.76 5.12
CA VAL A 138 4.47 15.42 3.68
C VAL A 138 3.06 15.39 3.11
N SER A 139 2.86 15.91 1.90
CA SER A 139 1.60 15.78 1.16
C SER A 139 1.87 15.79 -0.34
N ARG A 140 2.00 14.60 -0.94
CA ARG A 140 2.26 14.44 -2.39
C ARG A 140 1.22 13.54 -3.06
N PRO A 141 0.66 13.94 -4.21
CA PRO A 141 -0.29 13.14 -4.95
C PRO A 141 0.38 11.94 -5.64
N LEU A 142 -0.32 10.81 -5.70
CA LEU A 142 0.17 9.57 -6.34
C LEU A 142 -0.43 9.31 -7.72
N ASN A 143 -1.04 10.34 -8.34
CA ASN A 143 -1.57 10.25 -9.69
C ASN A 143 -0.45 9.90 -10.69
N SER A 144 -0.78 9.16 -11.75
CA SER A 144 0.16 8.76 -12.81
C SER A 144 0.98 9.92 -13.37
N LYS A 145 0.38 11.10 -13.53
CA LYS A 145 1.04 12.29 -14.07
C LYS A 145 2.18 12.86 -13.20
N TYR A 146 2.22 12.50 -11.91
CA TYR A 146 3.24 12.98 -10.96
C TYR A 146 4.25 11.89 -10.57
N ARG A 147 4.00 10.64 -10.99
CA ARG A 147 4.92 9.53 -10.75
C ARG A 147 6.12 9.62 -11.68
N LEU A 148 7.27 9.16 -11.20
CA LEU A 148 8.49 9.08 -12.00
C LEU A 148 8.40 7.97 -13.05
N ARG A 149 9.13 8.19 -14.15
CA ARG A 149 9.22 7.24 -15.27
C ARG A 149 10.01 5.99 -14.90
N ASP A 150 10.96 6.09 -13.99
CA ASP A 150 11.84 5.01 -13.56
C ASP A 150 11.90 5.01 -12.02
N TYR A 151 12.12 3.85 -11.41
CA TYR A 151 12.43 3.79 -9.98
C TYR A 151 13.84 4.35 -9.74
N PRO A 152 14.12 4.90 -8.55
CA PRO A 152 15.48 5.22 -8.12
C PRO A 152 16.44 4.05 -8.34
N THR A 153 17.49 4.28 -9.13
CA THR A 153 18.50 3.26 -9.46
C THR A 153 19.61 3.19 -8.43
N ASP A 154 19.91 4.31 -7.79
CA ASP A 154 21.14 4.46 -7.01
C ASP A 154 20.94 4.26 -5.51
N SER A 155 19.75 4.48 -4.99
CA SER A 155 19.45 4.31 -3.57
C SER A 155 17.94 4.32 -3.37
N MET A 156 17.49 3.87 -2.21
CA MET A 156 16.09 3.90 -1.83
C MET A 156 15.83 5.10 -0.91
N PRO A 157 15.02 6.08 -1.35
CA PRO A 157 14.73 7.28 -0.57
C PRO A 157 13.63 7.10 0.48
N PHE A 158 13.83 7.69 1.66
CA PHE A 158 12.84 7.74 2.74
C PHE A 158 12.72 9.17 3.27
N TYR A 159 11.50 9.60 3.58
CA TYR A 159 11.33 10.79 4.41
C TYR A 159 11.88 10.53 5.80
N LEU A 160 12.60 11.52 6.35
CA LEU A 160 13.11 11.49 7.71
C LEU A 160 12.44 12.61 8.51
N TYR A 161 11.83 12.25 9.63
CA TYR A 161 11.11 13.19 10.50
C TYR A 161 11.11 12.69 11.95
N GLY A 162 10.72 13.56 12.89
CA GLY A 162 10.76 13.27 14.32
C GLY A 162 11.76 14.18 15.03
N SER A 163 12.50 13.62 15.96
CA SER A 163 13.52 14.31 16.75
C SER A 163 14.82 13.49 16.79
N GLY A 164 15.89 14.08 17.32
CA GLY A 164 17.14 13.36 17.58
C GLY A 164 16.99 12.17 18.55
N SER A 165 15.99 12.19 19.42
CA SER A 165 15.67 11.09 20.35
C SER A 165 14.68 10.08 19.76
N GLU A 166 13.80 10.50 18.84
CA GLU A 166 12.77 9.65 18.24
C GLU A 166 12.62 9.92 16.74
N ALA A 167 13.54 9.37 15.94
CA ALA A 167 13.48 9.48 14.49
C ALA A 167 12.51 8.46 13.87
N ASN A 168 11.86 8.84 12.78
CA ASN A 168 10.92 8.02 12.04
C ASN A 168 11.19 8.15 10.53
N ILE A 169 10.87 7.09 9.80
CA ILE A 169 11.01 7.06 8.34
C ILE A 169 9.77 6.48 7.65
N ASP A 170 9.51 6.98 6.44
CA ASP A 170 8.51 6.45 5.50
C ASP A 170 9.05 6.51 4.07
N HIS A 171 8.91 5.42 3.33
CA HIS A 171 9.46 5.28 1.97
C HIS A 171 8.86 6.29 1.00
N VAL A 172 9.70 7.00 0.24
CA VAL A 172 9.23 7.97 -0.76
C VAL A 172 8.62 7.21 -1.95
N ILE A 173 7.32 7.35 -2.17
CA ILE A 173 6.65 6.62 -3.25
C ILE A 173 6.85 7.37 -4.58
N THR A 174 7.73 6.85 -5.42
CA THR A 174 8.11 7.46 -6.71
C THR A 174 7.30 6.95 -7.89
N ARG A 175 6.91 5.67 -7.86
CA ARG A 175 6.31 4.95 -8.99
C ARG A 175 5.32 3.90 -8.50
N ALA A 176 4.51 3.34 -9.39
CA ALA A 176 3.65 2.18 -9.13
C ALA A 176 3.97 1.05 -10.11
N PRO A 177 3.89 -0.24 -9.70
CA PRO A 177 3.58 -0.72 -8.34
C PRO A 177 4.65 -0.31 -7.31
N ASN A 178 4.37 -0.38 -6.01
CA ASN A 178 5.38 -0.10 -4.97
C ASN A 178 4.98 -0.71 -3.62
N THR A 179 5.83 -0.56 -2.61
CA THR A 179 5.63 -1.05 -1.25
C THR A 179 5.69 0.10 -0.26
N GLN A 180 4.75 0.11 0.69
CA GLN A 180 4.82 1.02 1.83
C GLN A 180 5.77 0.41 2.86
N LEU A 181 6.88 1.10 3.13
CA LEU A 181 7.88 0.73 4.12
C LEU A 181 7.99 1.88 5.11
N SER A 182 7.60 1.63 6.36
CA SER A 182 7.62 2.67 7.40
C SER A 182 8.24 2.10 8.67
N ALA A 183 9.13 2.85 9.31
CA ALA A 183 9.75 2.44 10.57
C ALA A 183 9.73 3.61 11.57
N SER A 184 9.43 3.31 12.83
CA SER A 184 9.42 4.31 13.91
C SER A 184 10.41 3.99 15.00
N ARG A 185 10.81 5.03 15.75
CA ARG A 185 11.85 4.95 16.79
C ARG A 185 13.16 4.41 16.24
N CYS A 186 13.52 4.88 15.04
CA CYS A 186 14.82 4.63 14.44
C CYS A 186 15.90 5.39 15.20
N ARG A 187 17.12 4.87 15.18
CA ARG A 187 18.30 5.53 15.73
C ARG A 187 19.21 5.92 14.58
N LEU A 188 19.43 7.23 14.43
CA LEU A 188 20.37 7.77 13.47
C LEU A 188 21.66 8.18 14.19
N GLU A 189 22.75 7.49 13.87
CA GLU A 189 24.08 7.78 14.38
C GLU A 189 24.85 8.54 13.30
N TRP A 190 24.98 9.86 13.47
CA TRP A 190 25.73 10.68 12.53
C TRP A 190 27.23 10.37 12.59
N GLN A 191 27.90 10.42 11.44
CA GLN A 191 29.36 10.31 11.39
C GLN A 191 30.04 11.56 11.96
N GLU A 192 29.42 12.72 11.74
CA GLU A 192 29.84 14.02 12.29
C GLU A 192 28.67 14.65 13.05
N GLU A 193 28.96 15.29 14.18
CA GLU A 193 27.93 15.92 15.01
C GLU A 193 27.15 16.97 14.22
N GLN A 194 25.82 16.90 14.29
CA GLN A 194 24.93 17.82 13.60
C GLN A 194 24.31 18.80 14.59
N ASP A 195 24.02 20.01 14.13
CA ASP A 195 23.26 20.97 14.92
C ASP A 195 21.85 20.44 15.25
N ALA A 196 21.36 20.71 16.45
CA ALA A 196 20.05 20.22 16.90
C ALA A 196 18.90 20.73 16.00
N GLY A 197 19.04 21.92 15.40
CA GLY A 197 18.08 22.51 14.48
C GLY A 197 17.99 21.80 13.13
N VAL A 198 18.81 20.77 12.87
CA VAL A 198 18.70 19.94 11.65
C VAL A 198 17.32 19.28 11.55
N TRP A 199 16.70 18.92 12.69
CA TRP A 199 15.40 18.24 12.75
C TRP A 199 14.21 19.16 12.45
N ASP A 200 14.41 20.47 12.41
CA ASP A 200 13.39 21.43 11.98
C ASP A 200 13.26 21.49 10.45
N LYS A 201 14.26 20.95 9.74
CA LYS A 201 14.29 20.88 8.28
C LYS A 201 13.44 19.73 7.76
N ASP A 202 13.05 19.87 6.50
CA ASP A 202 12.42 18.82 5.75
C ASP A 202 13.49 17.88 5.21
N LEU A 203 13.65 16.69 5.81
CA LEU A 203 14.75 15.78 5.50
C LEU A 203 14.31 14.55 4.69
N VAL A 204 15.25 14.05 3.89
CA VAL A 204 15.21 12.77 3.18
C VAL A 204 16.50 12.02 3.49
N VAL A 205 16.36 10.73 3.77
CA VAL A 205 17.47 9.81 3.96
C VAL A 205 17.51 8.84 2.78
N LEU A 206 18.69 8.63 2.18
CA LEU A 206 18.87 7.59 1.17
C LEU A 206 19.60 6.41 1.79
N LEU A 207 19.06 5.22 1.61
CA LEU A 207 19.75 3.98 1.97
C LEU A 207 20.73 3.63 0.84
N GLU A 208 22.03 3.86 1.04
CA GLU A 208 23.05 3.83 -0.03
C GLU A 208 23.25 2.44 -0.65
N ASP A 209 23.11 1.41 0.19
CA ASP A 209 23.29 0.00 -0.17
C ASP A 209 21.98 -0.67 -0.62
N VAL A 210 20.88 0.08 -0.68
CA VAL A 210 19.56 -0.46 -1.03
C VAL A 210 19.11 0.14 -2.36
N ARG A 211 19.14 -0.66 -3.41
CA ARG A 211 18.75 -0.24 -4.76
C ARG A 211 17.27 -0.57 -4.99
N GLU A 212 16.40 0.44 -5.06
CA GLU A 212 14.95 0.21 -5.20
C GLU A 212 14.61 -0.49 -6.53
N ALA A 213 15.09 0.04 -7.66
CA ALA A 213 14.76 -0.46 -8.99
C ALA A 213 14.86 -1.99 -9.18
N PRO A 214 15.97 -2.68 -8.81
CA PRO A 214 16.08 -4.12 -9.00
C PRO A 214 15.21 -4.96 -8.05
N MET A 215 14.63 -4.37 -6.99
CA MET A 215 13.74 -5.07 -6.06
C MET A 215 12.27 -5.00 -6.47
N GLN A 216 11.94 -4.23 -7.52
CA GLN A 216 10.57 -3.99 -7.95
C GLN A 216 10.14 -4.98 -9.06
N PRO A 217 8.89 -5.48 -9.04
CA PRO A 217 7.92 -5.34 -7.95
C PRO A 217 8.32 -6.20 -6.74
N PHE A 218 8.03 -5.70 -5.54
CA PHE A 218 8.23 -6.48 -4.32
C PHE A 218 7.31 -7.72 -4.27
N PRO A 219 7.75 -8.82 -3.62
CA PRO A 219 6.92 -9.99 -3.36
C PRO A 219 5.71 -9.66 -2.47
N ALA A 220 4.73 -10.56 -2.42
CA ALA A 220 3.56 -10.42 -1.55
C ALA A 220 3.95 -10.43 -0.05
N ASN A 221 3.09 -9.88 0.82
CA ASN A 221 3.35 -9.77 2.26
C ASN A 221 3.67 -11.12 2.94
N ALA A 222 3.04 -12.20 2.46
CA ALA A 222 3.27 -13.56 2.94
C ALA A 222 4.72 -14.04 2.70
N GLU A 223 5.34 -13.64 1.58
CA GLU A 223 6.71 -14.02 1.21
C GLU A 223 7.76 -13.14 1.89
N ILE A 224 7.45 -11.86 2.08
CA ILE A 224 8.28 -10.90 2.82
C ILE A 224 8.41 -11.30 4.30
N GLY A 225 7.49 -12.13 4.82
CA GLY A 225 7.40 -12.47 6.24
C GLY A 225 6.89 -11.31 7.08
N GLY A 226 6.25 -10.32 6.45
CA GLY A 226 5.65 -9.18 7.11
C GLY A 226 4.43 -9.62 7.91
N ARG A 227 4.60 -9.93 9.21
CA ARG A 227 3.45 -10.13 10.11
C ARG A 227 2.60 -8.86 10.29
N ASN A 228 3.23 -7.71 10.02
CA ASN A 228 2.76 -6.36 10.35
C ASN A 228 2.22 -5.54 9.17
N GLY A 229 2.06 -6.11 7.97
CA GLY A 229 1.44 -5.38 6.84
C GLY A 229 -0.03 -5.05 7.09
N ALA A 230 -0.56 -4.00 6.45
CA ALA A 230 -2.00 -3.73 6.53
C ALA A 230 -2.76 -4.93 6.00
N ILE A 231 -3.79 -5.31 6.75
CA ILE A 231 -4.80 -6.21 6.23
C ILE A 231 -5.58 -5.43 5.16
N VAL A 232 -5.50 -5.91 3.91
CA VAL A 232 -6.47 -5.56 2.89
C VAL A 232 -7.83 -6.10 3.36
N SER A 233 -8.65 -5.26 3.98
CA SER A 233 -10.02 -5.66 4.31
C SER A 233 -10.78 -5.87 3.01
N HIS A 234 -11.18 -7.10 2.72
CA HIS A 234 -12.12 -7.43 1.63
C HIS A 234 -13.44 -6.66 1.72
N ASP A 235 -13.71 -5.99 2.85
CA ASP A 235 -14.88 -5.13 3.08
C ASP A 235 -15.03 -3.99 2.05
N HIS A 236 -13.92 -3.50 1.48
CA HIS A 236 -13.99 -2.47 0.43
C HIS A 236 -14.63 -3.00 -0.87
N ALA A 237 -14.44 -4.29 -1.19
CA ALA A 237 -15.11 -4.94 -2.31
C ALA A 237 -16.59 -5.24 -1.98
N ALA A 238 -16.89 -5.61 -0.74
CA ALA A 238 -18.27 -5.89 -0.31
C ALA A 238 -19.17 -4.65 -0.31
N ALA A 239 -18.65 -3.46 0.05
CA ALA A 239 -19.41 -2.22 0.01
C ALA A 239 -19.70 -1.74 -1.42
N ALA A 240 -18.79 -2.01 -2.37
CA ALA A 240 -18.99 -1.71 -3.78
C ALA A 240 -19.96 -2.70 -4.46
N ALA A 241 -19.92 -3.99 -4.09
CA ALA A 241 -20.79 -5.04 -4.62
C ALA A 241 -22.21 -5.04 -4.01
N LYS A 242 -22.38 -4.67 -2.73
CA LYS A 242 -23.71 -4.63 -2.09
C LYS A 242 -24.60 -3.49 -2.60
N ARG A 243 -24.03 -2.46 -3.26
CA ARG A 243 -24.81 -1.37 -3.88
C ARG A 243 -25.44 -1.74 -5.23
N SER A 244 -25.07 -2.89 -5.82
CA SER A 244 -25.58 -3.32 -7.13
C SER A 244 -26.68 -4.38 -7.09
N VAL A 245 -27.08 -4.88 -5.91
CA VAL A 245 -28.21 -5.82 -5.77
C VAL A 245 -29.34 -5.17 -4.98
N GLY A 246 -29.79 -4.03 -5.47
CA GLY A 246 -31.12 -3.48 -5.18
C GLY A 246 -32.04 -3.81 -6.34
N THR A 247 -32.30 -5.09 -6.57
CA THR A 247 -33.31 -5.53 -7.54
C THR A 247 -34.25 -6.51 -6.86
N LYS A 248 -35.53 -6.21 -6.99
CA LYS A 248 -36.72 -6.82 -6.39
C LYS A 248 -36.58 -8.33 -6.12
N GLN A 249 -36.76 -8.71 -4.85
CA GLN A 249 -37.20 -10.06 -4.49
C GLN A 249 -38.66 -10.22 -4.89
N ASP A 250 -38.91 -10.94 -5.99
CA ASP A 250 -40.16 -11.67 -6.16
C ASP A 250 -39.87 -13.14 -5.88
N GLY A 251 -40.60 -13.69 -4.91
CA GLY A 251 -40.41 -15.05 -4.43
C GLY A 251 -40.93 -16.10 -5.41
N ARG A 252 -40.19 -17.20 -5.54
CA ARG A 252 -40.73 -18.56 -5.69
C ARG A 252 -39.63 -19.60 -5.46
N ALA A 253 -40.10 -20.78 -5.10
CA ALA A 253 -39.44 -21.75 -4.25
C ALA A 253 -38.67 -22.86 -4.99
N ARG A 254 -37.79 -23.49 -4.20
CA ARG A 254 -37.55 -24.95 -4.05
C ARG A 254 -36.61 -25.73 -4.99
N ASN A 255 -35.95 -26.68 -4.31
CA ASN A 255 -35.21 -27.89 -4.70
C ASN A 255 -33.79 -27.65 -5.24
N GLY A 256 -32.69 -28.16 -4.68
CA GLY A 256 -32.47 -29.30 -3.78
C GLY A 256 -32.12 -30.54 -4.60
N TYR A 257 -30.82 -30.83 -4.80
CA TYR A 257 -30.26 -32.18 -4.96
C TYR A 257 -28.75 -32.16 -4.74
N ALA A 258 -28.30 -33.13 -3.93
CA ALA A 258 -26.93 -33.49 -3.66
C ALA A 258 -26.54 -34.73 -4.48
N ASN A 259 -25.28 -34.78 -4.91
CA ASN A 259 -24.40 -35.94 -5.17
C ASN A 259 -23.26 -35.42 -6.08
N GLY A 260 -21.98 -35.63 -5.82
CA GLY A 260 -21.32 -36.79 -5.23
C GLY A 260 -20.66 -37.58 -6.36
N GLY A 261 -19.34 -37.54 -6.47
CA GLY A 261 -18.60 -38.37 -7.43
C GLY A 261 -17.21 -37.85 -7.81
N ASP A 262 -16.20 -38.25 -7.03
CA ASP A 262 -14.82 -38.47 -7.50
C ASP A 262 -14.80 -39.61 -8.55
N PRO A 263 -13.89 -39.60 -9.53
CA PRO A 263 -12.62 -40.31 -9.30
C PRO A 263 -11.37 -39.70 -9.98
N ALA A 264 -10.24 -40.25 -9.53
CA ALA A 264 -8.86 -39.87 -9.81
C ALA A 264 -8.22 -40.49 -11.08
N ARG A 265 -7.04 -39.93 -11.43
CA ARG A 265 -5.92 -40.44 -12.29
C ARG A 265 -6.17 -40.38 -13.82
N GLU A 266 -5.22 -40.03 -14.71
CA GLU A 266 -3.76 -40.26 -14.75
C GLU A 266 -3.06 -39.40 -15.84
N ASN A 267 -1.79 -39.03 -15.57
CA ASN A 267 -0.60 -38.64 -16.36
C ASN A 267 -0.56 -38.32 -17.88
N GLY A 268 0.29 -37.30 -18.18
CA GLY A 268 1.10 -37.09 -19.42
C GLY A 268 0.63 -35.91 -20.28
N GLY A 269 1.41 -34.93 -20.74
CA GLY A 269 2.83 -34.56 -20.72
C GLY A 269 2.99 -33.30 -21.61
N ASP A 270 4.09 -32.57 -21.42
CA ASP A 270 4.67 -31.49 -22.26
C ASP A 270 4.14 -30.04 -22.12
N GLU A 271 4.82 -29.30 -21.23
CA GLU A 271 4.88 -27.83 -21.15
C GLU A 271 5.81 -27.23 -22.23
N PRO A 272 5.61 -25.95 -22.58
CA PRO A 272 6.75 -25.04 -22.52
C PRO A 272 6.42 -23.70 -21.81
N GLY A 273 7.38 -23.20 -21.02
CA GLY A 273 7.46 -21.78 -20.67
C GLY A 273 7.53 -21.47 -19.18
N ASN A 274 8.65 -21.80 -18.54
CA ASN A 274 8.89 -21.71 -17.11
C ASN A 274 8.90 -20.24 -16.55
N PRO A 275 7.98 -19.84 -15.64
CA PRO A 275 8.02 -18.56 -14.92
C PRO A 275 9.10 -18.46 -13.82
N GLN A 276 9.82 -19.56 -13.55
CA GLN A 276 10.73 -19.71 -12.43
C GLN A 276 12.06 -18.97 -12.61
N ALA A 277 12.34 -18.43 -13.80
CA ALA A 277 13.48 -17.54 -14.02
C ALA A 277 13.31 -16.15 -13.36
N ALA A 278 12.07 -15.68 -13.18
CA ALA A 278 11.80 -14.42 -12.49
C ALA A 278 11.86 -14.57 -10.96
N ALA A 279 11.49 -15.74 -10.43
CA ALA A 279 11.58 -16.05 -8.99
C ALA A 279 13.03 -16.29 -8.52
N ALA A 280 13.90 -16.81 -9.40
CA ALA A 280 15.30 -17.09 -9.06
C ALA A 280 16.15 -15.82 -8.89
N ALA A 281 15.81 -14.73 -9.59
CA ALA A 281 16.52 -13.45 -9.45
C ALA A 281 16.20 -12.72 -8.13
N ALA A 282 14.97 -12.87 -7.61
CA ALA A 282 14.58 -12.28 -6.32
C ALA A 282 15.16 -13.02 -5.11
N ALA A 283 15.44 -14.33 -5.23
CA ALA A 283 16.06 -15.13 -4.16
C ALA A 283 17.56 -14.87 -3.99
N ALA A 284 18.25 -14.39 -5.04
CA ALA A 284 19.71 -14.21 -5.04
C ALA A 284 20.20 -12.92 -4.35
N ALA A 285 19.31 -11.96 -4.06
CA ALA A 285 19.66 -10.75 -3.32
C ALA A 285 19.67 -10.93 -1.78
N GLY A 286 19.41 -12.15 -1.28
CA GLY A 286 19.32 -12.47 0.15
C GLY A 286 20.57 -13.09 0.78
N ALA A 287 21.67 -13.24 0.03
CA ALA A 287 22.88 -13.88 0.53
C ALA A 287 24.03 -12.88 0.57
N GLU A 288 24.20 -12.20 1.71
CA GLU A 288 25.49 -11.99 2.40
C GLU A 288 25.41 -10.79 3.34
N THR A 289 25.17 -11.05 4.62
CA THR A 289 25.85 -10.36 5.73
C THR A 289 25.76 -11.27 6.95
N ARG A 290 26.91 -11.89 7.26
CA ARG A 290 27.11 -12.80 8.39
C ARG A 290 27.02 -12.05 9.72
N GLY A 291 26.22 -12.59 10.63
CA GLY A 291 26.22 -12.26 12.07
C GLY A 291 25.03 -12.94 12.73
N GLY A 292 25.25 -14.11 13.35
CA GLY A 292 24.21 -15.03 13.77
C GLY A 292 23.21 -14.50 14.80
N GLY A 293 21.95 -14.94 14.67
CA GLY A 293 20.91 -14.78 15.68
C GLY A 293 19.52 -14.50 15.09
N ALA A 294 18.62 -15.47 15.21
CA ALA A 294 17.19 -15.49 14.82
C ALA A 294 16.87 -15.64 13.32
N LYS A 295 16.18 -16.75 12.98
CA LYS A 295 15.51 -16.97 11.68
C LYS A 295 14.32 -16.00 11.53
N GLY A 296 14.62 -14.75 11.22
CA GLY A 296 13.67 -13.81 10.59
C GLY A 296 13.69 -14.00 9.07
N SER A 297 12.67 -13.54 8.36
CA SER A 297 12.73 -13.46 6.90
C SER A 297 13.98 -12.67 6.49
N GLY A 298 14.65 -13.08 5.42
CA GLY A 298 15.84 -12.39 4.89
C GLY A 298 15.54 -10.99 4.33
N PHE A 299 14.36 -10.44 4.59
CA PHE A 299 13.93 -9.15 4.09
C PHE A 299 14.75 -8.02 4.71
N PHE A 300 15.26 -7.11 3.88
CA PHE A 300 16.20 -6.08 4.32
C PHE A 300 15.57 -5.12 5.35
N PHE A 301 14.29 -4.76 5.17
CA PHE A 301 13.61 -3.76 6.00
C PHE A 301 12.90 -4.43 7.19
N ARG A 302 13.66 -4.67 8.27
CA ARG A 302 13.22 -5.38 9.47
C ARG A 302 13.73 -4.72 10.76
N PRO A 303 13.11 -4.96 11.93
CA PRO A 303 13.59 -4.41 13.19
C PRO A 303 15.08 -4.68 13.44
N GLY A 304 15.82 -3.66 13.87
CA GLY A 304 17.25 -3.73 14.13
C GLY A 304 18.15 -3.77 12.90
N ALA A 305 17.60 -3.75 11.68
CA ALA A 305 18.39 -3.61 10.47
C ALA A 305 19.16 -2.28 10.48
N ARG A 306 20.39 -2.30 9.96
CA ARG A 306 21.31 -1.15 9.93
C ARG A 306 21.65 -0.81 8.49
N PHE A 307 21.67 0.47 8.17
CA PHE A 307 21.97 0.97 6.83
C PHE A 307 22.97 2.12 6.90
N GLN A 308 23.93 2.13 5.98
CA GLN A 308 24.67 3.35 5.66
C GLN A 308 23.73 4.31 4.95
N VAL A 309 23.73 5.56 5.38
CA VAL A 309 22.82 6.56 4.85
C VAL A 309 23.52 7.88 4.61
N GLY A 310 23.12 8.54 3.53
CA GLY A 310 23.25 9.99 3.40
C GLY A 310 21.93 10.65 3.80
N VAL A 311 22.01 11.88 4.29
CA VAL A 311 20.85 12.72 4.61
C VAL A 311 20.93 14.00 3.79
N TRP A 312 19.81 14.37 3.19
CA TRP A 312 19.64 15.57 2.39
C TRP A 312 18.37 16.31 2.83
N GLU A 313 18.31 17.59 2.50
CA GLU A 313 17.05 18.33 2.53
C GLU A 313 16.14 17.86 1.38
N ASP A 314 14.83 17.80 1.63
CA ASP A 314 13.80 17.63 0.61
C ASP A 314 13.70 18.93 -0.18
N GLY A 315 14.12 18.92 -1.45
CA GLY A 315 14.38 20.15 -2.21
C GLY A 315 13.17 21.10 -2.30
N ASP A 316 12.02 20.58 -2.74
CA ASP A 316 10.75 21.29 -2.73
C ASP A 316 9.63 20.31 -2.34
N ARG A 317 9.20 20.44 -1.09
CA ARG A 317 8.13 19.60 -0.53
C ARG A 317 6.73 19.99 -1.01
N SER A 318 6.58 21.15 -1.64
CA SER A 318 5.33 21.59 -2.26
C SER A 318 5.15 21.05 -3.68
N ASP A 319 6.22 20.58 -4.33
CA ASP A 319 6.13 19.93 -5.64
C ASP A 319 5.32 18.63 -5.54
N ALA A 320 4.36 18.49 -6.46
CA ALA A 320 3.52 17.32 -6.59
C ALA A 320 4.31 16.05 -6.98
N SER A 321 5.43 16.22 -7.66
CA SER A 321 6.38 15.15 -8.01
C SER A 321 7.30 14.83 -6.83
N SER A 322 7.62 13.56 -6.67
CA SER A 322 8.61 13.09 -5.69
C SER A 322 10.05 13.18 -6.19
N LYS A 323 10.32 13.85 -7.33
CA LYS A 323 11.68 14.08 -7.84
C LYS A 323 12.57 14.77 -6.79
N HIS A 324 12.05 15.74 -6.05
CA HIS A 324 12.79 16.48 -5.03
C HIS A 324 13.10 15.70 -3.75
N ALA A 325 12.49 14.53 -3.60
CA ALA A 325 12.76 13.59 -2.53
C ALA A 325 13.44 12.31 -3.02
N SER A 326 13.97 12.29 -4.26
CA SER A 326 14.62 11.10 -4.83
C SER A 326 15.83 11.43 -5.69
N SER A 327 15.69 12.25 -6.72
CA SER A 327 16.75 12.54 -7.70
C SER A 327 17.19 14.01 -7.74
N GLU A 328 16.33 14.94 -7.35
CA GLU A 328 16.56 16.38 -7.33
C GLU A 328 16.58 16.90 -5.87
N LEU A 329 17.37 16.23 -5.04
CA LEU A 329 17.48 16.51 -3.60
C LEU A 329 18.03 17.92 -3.35
N GLY A 330 17.72 18.45 -2.16
CA GLY A 330 18.22 19.73 -1.68
C GLY A 330 19.65 19.65 -1.16
N ALA A 331 19.99 20.53 -0.22
CA ALA A 331 21.32 20.58 0.37
C ALA A 331 21.67 19.25 1.07
N PHE A 332 22.89 18.78 0.86
CA PHE A 332 23.43 17.66 1.62
C PHE A 332 23.63 18.07 3.08
N VAL A 333 23.22 17.20 4.00
CA VAL A 333 23.28 17.44 5.45
C VAL A 333 24.44 16.66 6.07
N GLY A 334 24.54 15.36 5.79
CA GLY A 334 25.60 14.53 6.37
C GLY A 334 25.40 13.04 6.15
N TYR A 335 26.39 12.25 6.55
CA TYR A 335 26.33 10.79 6.55
C TYR A 335 26.07 10.23 7.94
N GLY A 336 25.52 9.01 7.99
CA GLY A 336 25.28 8.32 9.24
C GLY A 336 24.96 6.84 9.07
N VAL A 337 24.67 6.19 10.19
CA VAL A 337 24.14 4.83 10.24
C VAL A 337 22.73 4.89 10.82
N LEU A 338 21.75 4.45 10.03
CA LEU A 338 20.37 4.34 10.48
C LEU A 338 20.08 2.92 10.95
N THR A 339 19.65 2.79 12.20
CA THR A 339 19.17 1.51 12.77
C THR A 339 17.66 1.57 12.90
N LEU A 340 16.94 0.62 12.30
CA LEU A 340 15.49 0.56 12.39
C LEU A 340 15.04 0.14 13.79
N GLY A 341 14.04 0.84 14.33
CA GLY A 341 13.43 0.51 15.61
C GLY A 341 12.60 -0.77 15.57
N GLU A 342 11.95 -1.09 16.69
CA GLU A 342 11.14 -2.31 16.84
C GLU A 342 9.84 -2.29 16.03
N SER A 343 9.34 -1.09 15.73
CA SER A 343 8.07 -0.89 15.03
C SER A 343 8.32 -0.66 13.55
N VAL A 344 8.38 -1.75 12.81
CA VAL A 344 8.51 -1.77 11.36
C VAL A 344 7.19 -2.24 10.73
N TYR A 345 6.72 -1.49 9.74
CA TYR A 345 5.52 -1.74 8.97
C TYR A 345 5.89 -1.90 7.50
N VAL A 346 5.38 -2.97 6.88
CA VAL A 346 5.67 -3.32 5.48
C VAL A 346 4.39 -3.78 4.82
N ASP A 347 3.98 -3.10 3.75
CA ASP A 347 2.82 -3.49 2.96
C ASP A 347 3.09 -3.34 1.46
N SER A 348 3.22 -4.48 0.81
CA SER A 348 3.45 -4.64 -0.64
C SER A 348 2.17 -4.85 -1.44
N GLU A 349 1.03 -5.01 -0.77
CA GLU A 349 -0.21 -5.46 -1.42
C GLU A 349 -1.27 -4.37 -1.46
N ALA A 350 -1.60 -3.74 -0.33
CA ALA A 350 -2.78 -2.87 -0.27
C ALA A 350 -2.66 -1.67 -1.22
N MET A 351 -1.47 -1.07 -1.30
CA MET A 351 -1.23 0.07 -2.18
C MET A 351 -1.36 -0.28 -3.66
N ASN A 352 -1.01 -1.52 -4.03
CA ASN A 352 -1.07 -2.05 -5.40
C ASN A 352 -2.42 -2.70 -5.74
N PHE A 353 -3.26 -2.93 -4.74
CA PHE A 353 -4.54 -3.60 -4.94
C PHE A 353 -5.52 -2.73 -5.72
N ASP A 354 -6.12 -3.32 -6.75
CA ASP A 354 -7.21 -2.71 -7.51
C ASP A 354 -8.55 -3.37 -7.12
N PRO A 355 -9.38 -2.73 -6.28
CA PRO A 355 -10.67 -3.29 -5.89
C PRO A 355 -11.67 -3.39 -7.05
N PHE A 356 -11.37 -2.75 -8.19
CA PHE A 356 -12.21 -2.76 -9.39
C PHE A 356 -11.70 -3.73 -10.46
N LYS A 357 -10.52 -4.35 -10.27
CA LYS A 357 -10.01 -5.34 -11.21
C LYS A 357 -10.93 -6.55 -11.21
N LYS A 358 -11.46 -6.91 -12.39
CA LYS A 358 -12.22 -8.13 -12.57
C LYS A 358 -11.30 -9.31 -12.31
N VAL A 359 -11.74 -10.23 -11.44
CA VAL A 359 -11.09 -11.53 -11.33
C VAL A 359 -11.41 -12.28 -12.61
N GLU A 360 -10.42 -12.43 -13.48
CA GLU A 360 -10.56 -13.31 -14.64
C GLU A 360 -10.77 -14.73 -14.12
N LYS A 361 -11.99 -15.22 -14.22
CA LYS A 361 -12.32 -16.59 -13.87
C LYS A 361 -11.90 -17.47 -15.04
N VAL A 362 -10.61 -17.60 -15.28
CA VAL A 362 -10.03 -18.44 -16.34
C VAL A 362 -10.57 -19.87 -16.26
N SER A 363 -10.91 -20.35 -15.06
CA SER A 363 -11.62 -21.60 -14.83
C SER A 363 -13.03 -21.65 -15.44
N GLU A 364 -13.80 -20.56 -15.39
CA GLU A 364 -15.11 -20.47 -16.06
C GLU A 364 -14.97 -20.44 -17.58
N TRP A 365 -13.93 -19.78 -18.12
CA TRP A 365 -13.66 -19.80 -19.56
C TRP A 365 -13.30 -21.21 -20.04
N ARG A 366 -12.46 -21.93 -19.31
CA ARG A 366 -12.14 -23.34 -19.62
C ARG A 366 -13.38 -24.22 -19.60
N TYR A 367 -14.27 -24.02 -18.62
CA TYR A 367 -15.53 -24.75 -18.52
C TYR A 367 -16.49 -24.44 -19.68
N GLU A 368 -16.61 -23.17 -20.08
CA GLU A 368 -17.45 -22.77 -21.22
C GLU A 368 -16.88 -23.28 -22.56
N PHE A 369 -15.57 -23.25 -22.76
CA PHE A 369 -14.94 -23.83 -23.96
C PHE A 369 -15.11 -25.35 -24.06
N ASP A 370 -14.96 -26.07 -22.95
CA ASP A 370 -15.22 -27.51 -22.90
C ASP A 370 -16.68 -27.86 -23.22
N ARG A 371 -17.63 -26.97 -22.88
CA ARG A 371 -19.05 -27.17 -23.20
C ARG A 371 -19.34 -26.94 -24.68
N ILE A 372 -18.75 -25.90 -25.28
CA ILE A 372 -18.86 -25.62 -26.73
C ILE A 372 -18.25 -26.76 -27.55
N GLY A 373 -17.12 -27.33 -27.12
CA GLY A 373 -16.49 -28.47 -27.79
C GLY A 373 -17.38 -29.71 -27.84
N LYS A 374 -18.20 -29.93 -26.81
CA LYS A 374 -19.15 -31.05 -26.73
C LYS A 374 -20.46 -30.83 -27.49
N GLU A 375 -20.79 -29.60 -27.86
CA GLU A 375 -21.98 -29.27 -28.66
C GLU A 375 -21.70 -29.28 -30.18
N LEU A 376 -20.43 -29.40 -30.58
CA LEU A 376 -19.96 -29.47 -31.96
C LEU A 376 -19.66 -30.90 -32.44
N GLU A 377 -19.72 -31.89 -31.54
CA GLU A 377 -19.76 -33.33 -31.84
C GLU A 377 -21.21 -33.84 -31.89
#